data_AF-A0A240E4G2-F1
#
_entry.id   AF-A0A240E4G2-F1
#
_cell.length_a   1.000
_cell.length_b   1.000
_cell.length_c   1.000
_cell.angle_alpha   90.00
_cell.angle_beta   90.00
_cell.angle_gamma   90.00
#
_symmetry.space_group_name_H-M   'P 1'
#
loop_
_entity.id
_entity.type
_entity.pdbx_description
1 polymer ?
#
loop_
_entity_poly.entity_id
_entity_poly.type
_entity_poly.pdbx_seq_one_letter_code
_entity_poly.pdbx_strand_id
1 'polypeptide(L)'
;MNISTHQNLHAMQSLQRQYAENALLPNIDWQALFEQQSLTPAQITALDTIYQSAIPLALTVFKRLNFDVFSPTAYHPQGLGLFDQLAKQEDRFLDILTAMSDDLNHETRHQIWSMLLRGGAVLVFKTWLGLVKTGRLCIDLSQFDELSDLLWIKTKPEQLAKQLRVDGEAEYEHLFLTFEDQVFLERFNCLETAVLFSQLGVYDPVFLSLRDETVAEFFLAQQLVTEEQIEELQCALNPLNCADQTSKQDYLV
;
A
#
# COMPACT_ATOMS: atom_id res chain seq x y z
N MET A 1 10.71 37.99 13.12
CA MET A 1 11.40 36.78 12.67
C MET A 1 11.48 35.78 13.82
N ASN A 2 11.11 34.52 13.56
CA ASN A 2 11.46 33.27 14.28
C ASN A 2 10.82 32.82 15.62
N ILE A 3 9.80 33.48 16.18
CA ILE A 3 9.18 32.96 17.42
C ILE A 3 8.10 31.89 17.13
N SER A 4 7.35 32.06 16.04
CA SER A 4 6.24 31.17 15.66
C SER A 4 6.69 29.80 15.16
N THR A 5 7.88 29.71 14.54
CA THR A 5 8.45 28.47 14.01
C THR A 5 8.96 27.54 15.10
N HIS A 6 9.58 28.07 16.17
CA HIS A 6 10.06 27.26 17.29
C HIS A 6 8.93 26.70 18.17
N GLN A 7 7.84 27.46 18.36
CA GLN A 7 6.66 26.96 19.08
C GLN A 7 5.94 25.85 18.31
N ASN A 8 5.84 25.96 16.98
CA ASN A 8 5.27 24.90 16.15
C ASN A 8 6.13 23.63 16.16
N LEU A 9 7.46 23.76 16.11
CA LEU A 9 8.36 22.61 16.17
C LEU A 9 8.24 21.85 17.50
N HIS A 10 8.16 22.57 18.62
CA HIS A 10 7.99 21.95 19.95
C HIS A 10 6.60 21.33 20.13
N ALA A 11 5.54 21.97 19.62
CA ALA A 11 4.19 21.43 19.65
C ALA A 11 4.09 20.15 18.79
N MET A 12 4.65 20.15 17.57
CA MET A 12 4.72 18.98 16.70
C MET A 12 5.54 17.85 17.34
N GLN A 13 6.69 18.15 17.95
CA GLN A 13 7.49 17.16 18.68
C GLN A 13 6.73 16.57 19.88
N SER A 14 5.91 17.37 20.58
CA SER A 14 5.08 16.88 21.69
C SER A 14 3.91 16.01 21.20
N LEU A 15 3.30 16.35 20.07
CA LEU A 15 2.21 15.58 19.45
C LEU A 15 2.74 14.25 18.89
N GLN A 16 3.90 14.26 18.23
CA GLN A 16 4.62 13.08 17.74
C GLN A 16 4.92 12.09 18.87
N ARG A 17 5.40 12.59 20.02
CA ARG A 17 5.63 11.75 21.20
C ARG A 17 4.32 11.23 21.81
N GLN A 18 3.27 12.05 21.88
CA GLN A 18 1.97 11.60 22.38
C GLN A 18 1.37 10.47 21.52
N TYR A 19 1.53 10.52 20.20
CA TYR A 19 1.08 9.44 19.31
C TYR A 19 1.92 8.17 19.43
N ALA A 20 3.24 8.31 19.61
CA ALA A 20 4.13 7.18 19.85
C ALA A 20 3.91 6.53 21.24
N GLU A 21 3.51 7.31 22.24
CA GLU A 21 3.40 6.85 23.64
C GLU A 21 2.00 6.33 24.02
N ASN A 22 0.92 6.92 23.49
CA ASN A 22 -0.45 6.69 23.99
C ASN A 22 -1.37 5.88 23.06
N ALA A 23 -0.89 5.44 21.88
CA ALA A 23 -1.67 4.65 20.91
C ALA A 23 -3.01 5.30 20.45
N LEU A 24 -3.21 6.60 20.67
CA LEU A 24 -4.35 7.33 20.12
C LEU A 24 -4.05 7.64 18.66
N LEU A 25 -4.64 6.88 17.75
CA LEU A 25 -4.50 7.13 16.32
C LEU A 25 -5.26 8.42 15.95
N PRO A 26 -4.64 9.38 15.23
CA PRO A 26 -5.39 10.51 14.68
C PRO A 26 -6.46 10.01 13.71
N ASN A 27 -7.59 10.70 13.65
CA ASN A 27 -8.61 10.40 12.64
C ASN A 27 -8.09 10.78 11.24
N ILE A 28 -8.31 9.92 10.25
CA ILE A 28 -7.96 10.17 8.86
C ILE A 28 -9.27 10.28 8.07
N ASP A 29 -9.51 11.44 7.47
CA ASP A 29 -10.63 11.62 6.55
C ASP A 29 -10.19 11.17 5.15
N TRP A 30 -10.37 9.89 4.84
CA TRP A 30 -9.97 9.31 3.55
C TRP A 30 -10.63 10.00 2.36
N GLN A 31 -11.87 10.45 2.52
CA GLN A 31 -12.60 11.13 1.45
C GLN A 31 -12.03 12.54 1.19
N ALA A 32 -11.61 13.25 2.23
CA ALA A 32 -10.91 14.53 2.08
C ALA A 32 -9.46 14.36 1.57
N LEU A 33 -8.83 13.21 1.79
CA LEU A 33 -7.49 12.95 1.25
C LEU A 33 -7.55 12.68 -0.27
N PHE A 34 -8.56 11.93 -0.72
CA PHE A 34 -8.74 11.53 -2.12
C PHE A 34 -9.90 12.27 -2.78
N GLU A 35 -9.85 13.61 -2.77
CA GLU A 35 -10.95 14.50 -3.19
C GLU A 35 -11.41 14.27 -4.64
N GLN A 36 -10.55 13.74 -5.50
CA GLN A 36 -10.84 13.48 -6.91
C GLN A 36 -11.71 12.24 -7.13
N GLN A 37 -11.96 11.45 -6.08
CA GLN A 37 -12.62 10.15 -6.15
C GLN A 37 -13.75 10.07 -5.13
N SER A 38 -14.84 9.39 -5.49
CA SER A 38 -15.97 9.16 -4.58
C SER A 38 -15.81 7.80 -3.91
N LEU A 39 -15.32 7.78 -2.67
CA LEU A 39 -15.10 6.53 -1.94
C LEU A 39 -16.44 5.98 -1.41
N THR A 40 -16.64 4.68 -1.57
CA THR A 40 -17.83 4.01 -1.00
C THR A 40 -17.67 3.83 0.52
N PRO A 41 -18.77 3.65 1.27
CA PRO A 41 -18.69 3.35 2.70
C PRO A 41 -17.87 2.09 3.01
N ALA A 42 -17.93 1.08 2.14
CA ALA A 42 -17.12 -0.15 2.29
C ALA A 42 -15.63 0.13 2.11
N GLN A 43 -15.26 0.97 1.14
CA GLN A 43 -13.86 1.37 0.92
C GLN A 43 -13.29 2.20 2.08
N ILE A 44 -14.07 3.17 2.59
CA ILE A 44 -13.68 3.96 3.77
C ILE A 44 -13.49 3.05 4.99
N THR A 45 -14.47 2.17 5.25
CA THR A 45 -14.40 1.22 6.37
C THR A 45 -13.20 0.27 6.22
N ALA A 46 -12.88 -0.17 5.01
CA ALA A 46 -11.71 -0.99 4.74
C ALA A 46 -10.41 -0.26 5.07
N LEU A 47 -10.25 0.99 4.60
CA LEU A 47 -9.07 1.82 4.90
C LEU A 47 -8.92 2.05 6.41
N ASP A 48 -10.02 2.38 7.11
CA ASP A 48 -10.03 2.53 8.56
C ASP A 48 -9.63 1.22 9.28
N THR A 49 -10.14 0.09 8.83
CA THR A 49 -9.83 -1.21 9.44
C THR A 49 -8.36 -1.58 9.25
N ILE A 50 -7.80 -1.34 8.07
CA ILE A 50 -6.36 -1.54 7.79
C ILE A 50 -5.53 -0.57 8.63
N TYR A 51 -5.91 0.70 8.72
CA TYR A 51 -5.23 1.72 9.51
C TYR A 51 -5.19 1.37 11.01
N GLN A 52 -6.35 1.01 11.57
CA GLN A 52 -6.48 0.68 13.00
C GLN A 52 -5.79 -0.63 13.37
N SER A 53 -5.52 -1.53 12.42
CA SER A 53 -4.78 -2.77 12.66
C SER A 53 -3.28 -2.62 12.42
N ALA A 54 -2.86 -1.98 11.31
CA ALA A 54 -1.47 -1.90 10.90
C ALA A 54 -0.64 -0.95 11.78
N ILE A 55 -1.16 0.25 12.09
CA ILE A 55 -0.35 1.28 12.75
C ILE A 55 -0.02 0.94 14.21
N PRO A 56 -0.96 0.47 15.05
CA PRO A 56 -0.62 0.10 16.42
C PRO A 56 0.43 -1.02 16.49
N LEU A 57 0.38 -1.95 15.54
CA LEU A 57 1.34 -3.04 15.44
C LEU A 57 2.73 -2.52 15.05
N ALA A 58 2.82 -1.67 14.02
CA ALA A 58 4.06 -1.02 13.61
C ALA A 58 4.69 -0.21 14.76
N LEU A 59 3.87 0.60 15.45
CA LEU A 59 4.32 1.39 16.61
C LEU A 59 4.85 0.51 17.76
N THR A 60 4.23 -0.66 17.98
CA THR A 60 4.70 -1.63 18.99
C THR A 60 6.09 -2.17 18.62
N VAL A 61 6.33 -2.47 17.34
CA VAL A 61 7.64 -2.92 16.85
C VAL A 61 8.68 -1.81 16.97
N PHE A 62 8.34 -0.58 16.56
CA PHE A 62 9.23 0.57 16.67
C PHE A 62 9.66 0.82 18.12
N LYS A 63 8.70 0.81 19.05
CA LYS A 63 8.98 0.94 20.48
C LYS A 63 9.89 -0.18 21.00
N ARG A 64 9.63 -1.44 20.61
CA ARG A 64 10.45 -2.59 21.04
C ARG A 64 11.91 -2.47 20.56
N LEU A 65 12.11 -1.91 19.37
CA LEU A 65 13.41 -1.76 18.75
C LEU A 65 14.08 -0.42 19.09
N ASN A 66 13.45 0.41 19.92
CA ASN A 66 13.88 1.77 20.20
C ASN A 66 14.14 2.56 18.90
N PHE A 67 13.29 2.32 17.90
CA PHE A 67 13.34 2.95 16.60
C PHE A 67 12.48 4.21 16.59
N ASP A 68 13.09 5.35 16.29
CA ASP A 68 12.39 6.62 16.12
C ASP A 68 12.16 6.91 14.64
N VAL A 69 10.95 6.64 14.16
CA VAL A 69 10.51 6.87 12.77
C VAL A 69 10.54 8.34 12.36
N PHE A 70 10.66 9.26 13.31
CA PHE A 70 10.75 10.71 13.06
C PHE A 70 12.19 11.22 13.02
N SER A 71 13.16 10.38 13.37
CA SER A 71 14.56 10.76 13.30
C SER A 71 15.02 10.91 11.83
N PRO A 72 15.99 11.80 11.53
CA PRO A 72 16.51 11.91 10.17
C PRO A 72 17.12 10.58 9.72
N THR A 73 16.98 10.24 8.43
CA THR A 73 17.38 8.92 7.89
C THR A 73 18.82 8.50 8.21
N ALA A 74 19.72 9.48 8.35
CA ALA A 74 21.12 9.27 8.76
C ALA A 74 21.30 8.68 10.18
N TYR A 75 20.26 8.72 11.02
CA TYR A 75 20.26 8.24 12.41
C TYR A 75 19.46 6.97 12.60
N HIS A 76 18.79 6.46 11.56
CA HIS A 76 18.10 5.18 11.66
C HIS A 76 19.11 4.04 11.81
N PRO A 77 18.87 3.08 12.71
CA PRO A 77 19.70 1.89 12.80
C PRO A 77 19.64 1.14 11.46
N GLN A 78 20.74 1.19 10.71
CA GLN A 78 20.96 0.31 9.56
C GLN A 78 21.17 -1.11 10.12
N GLY A 79 20.10 -1.90 10.18
CA GLY A 79 20.18 -3.23 10.77
C GLY A 79 19.07 -4.15 10.33
N LEU A 80 19.47 -5.32 9.83
CA LEU A 80 18.64 -6.50 9.52
C LEU A 80 17.57 -6.79 10.60
N GLY A 81 17.82 -6.44 11.87
CA GLY A 81 16.90 -6.69 12.97
C GLY A 81 15.55 -5.97 12.89
N LEU A 82 15.44 -4.78 12.30
CA LEU A 82 14.14 -4.09 12.14
C LEU A 82 13.32 -4.76 11.03
N PHE A 83 13.97 -4.99 9.88
CA PHE A 83 13.39 -5.66 8.72
C PHE A 83 12.85 -7.05 9.09
N ASP A 84 13.67 -7.86 9.76
CA ASP A 84 13.29 -9.20 10.19
C ASP A 84 12.13 -9.21 11.20
N GLN A 85 12.05 -8.21 12.09
CA GLN A 85 11.00 -8.17 13.11
C GLN A 85 9.66 -7.73 12.54
N LEU A 86 9.66 -6.77 11.62
CA LEU A 86 8.46 -6.34 10.90
C LEU A 86 7.93 -7.43 9.98
N ALA A 87 8.81 -8.10 9.21
CA ALA A 87 8.41 -9.24 8.38
C ALA A 87 7.77 -10.36 9.22
N LYS A 88 8.24 -10.60 10.45
CA LYS A 88 7.65 -11.57 11.39
C LYS A 88 6.31 -11.12 12.00
N GLN A 89 5.86 -9.90 11.76
CA GLN A 89 4.57 -9.44 12.25
C GLN A 89 3.41 -9.74 11.30
N GLU A 90 3.64 -10.21 10.07
CA GLU A 90 2.56 -10.42 9.10
C GLU A 90 1.45 -11.33 9.64
N ASP A 91 1.79 -12.51 10.16
CA ASP A 91 0.78 -13.44 10.72
C ASP A 91 -0.05 -12.76 11.82
N ARG A 92 0.62 -12.03 12.71
CA ARG A 92 -0.04 -11.30 13.80
C ARG A 92 -0.91 -10.16 13.28
N PHE A 93 -0.46 -9.46 12.24
CA PHE A 93 -1.23 -8.43 11.57
C PHE A 93 -2.51 -9.01 11.00
N LEU A 94 -2.40 -10.12 10.26
CA LEU A 94 -3.53 -10.80 9.65
C LEU A 94 -4.49 -11.39 10.69
N ASP A 95 -4.00 -11.88 11.83
CA ASP A 95 -4.85 -12.33 12.94
C ASP A 95 -5.70 -11.18 13.53
N ILE A 96 -5.06 -10.03 13.82
CA ILE A 96 -5.74 -8.83 14.33
C ILE A 96 -6.78 -8.35 13.32
N LEU A 97 -6.38 -8.22 12.06
CA LEU A 97 -7.24 -7.77 10.98
C LEU A 97 -8.43 -8.71 10.77
N THR A 98 -8.20 -10.02 10.80
CA THR A 98 -9.26 -11.03 10.69
C THR A 98 -10.29 -10.85 11.80
N ALA A 99 -9.83 -10.71 13.05
CA ALA A 99 -10.70 -10.47 14.20
C ALA A 99 -11.49 -9.16 14.09
N MET A 100 -10.86 -8.07 13.62
CA MET A 100 -11.54 -6.78 13.40
C MET A 100 -12.54 -6.81 12.25
N SER A 101 -12.33 -7.69 11.27
CA SER A 101 -13.15 -7.78 10.07
C SER A 101 -14.31 -8.80 10.16
N ASP A 102 -14.37 -9.60 11.22
CA ASP A 102 -15.30 -10.74 11.35
C ASP A 102 -16.78 -10.29 11.24
N ASP A 103 -17.12 -9.15 11.85
CA ASP A 103 -18.47 -8.58 11.84
C ASP A 103 -18.76 -7.65 10.64
N LEU A 104 -17.78 -7.43 9.75
CA LEU A 104 -17.96 -6.56 8.58
C LEU A 104 -18.78 -7.27 7.49
N ASN A 105 -19.36 -6.49 6.58
CA ASN A 105 -20.03 -7.08 5.42
C ASN A 105 -19.01 -7.66 4.42
N HIS A 106 -19.49 -8.51 3.50
CA HIS A 106 -18.62 -9.22 2.54
C HIS A 106 -17.87 -8.25 1.61
N GLU A 107 -18.55 -7.21 1.12
CA GLU A 107 -17.93 -6.16 0.29
C GLU A 107 -16.75 -5.48 1.01
N THR A 108 -16.89 -5.14 2.28
CA THR A 108 -15.83 -4.49 3.07
C THR A 108 -14.65 -5.42 3.28
N ARG A 109 -14.89 -6.70 3.60
CA ARG A 109 -13.80 -7.68 3.68
C ARG A 109 -13.11 -7.88 2.34
N HIS A 110 -13.86 -7.87 1.25
CA HIS A 110 -13.32 -7.92 -0.11
C HIS A 110 -12.45 -6.70 -0.42
N GLN A 111 -12.89 -5.50 -0.03
CA GLN A 111 -12.07 -4.28 -0.15
C GLN A 111 -10.78 -4.39 0.67
N ILE A 112 -10.84 -4.88 1.91
CA ILE A 112 -9.65 -5.10 2.74
C ILE A 112 -8.66 -6.05 2.04
N TRP A 113 -9.15 -7.20 1.58
CA TRP A 113 -8.36 -8.19 0.84
C TRP A 113 -7.70 -7.59 -0.41
N SER A 114 -8.51 -6.93 -1.25
CA SER A 114 -8.09 -6.30 -2.50
C SER A 114 -7.04 -5.21 -2.27
N MET A 115 -7.23 -4.37 -1.25
CA MET A 115 -6.29 -3.30 -0.91
C MET A 115 -4.96 -3.87 -0.37
N LEU A 116 -5.00 -4.89 0.49
CA LEU A 116 -3.78 -5.46 1.07
C LEU A 116 -2.87 -6.06 0.01
N LEU A 117 -3.43 -6.81 -0.93
CA LEU A 117 -2.68 -7.38 -2.05
C LEU A 117 -1.99 -6.32 -2.91
N ARG A 118 -2.45 -5.07 -2.81
CA ARG A 118 -1.98 -3.91 -3.60
C ARG A 118 -1.33 -2.82 -2.75
N GLY A 119 -0.91 -3.14 -1.52
CA GLY A 119 -0.13 -2.24 -0.68
C GLY A 119 -0.95 -1.34 0.26
N GLY A 120 -2.18 -1.73 0.60
CA GLY A 120 -3.05 -0.97 1.50
C GLY A 120 -2.43 -0.66 2.87
N ALA A 121 -1.66 -1.60 3.43
CA ALA A 121 -0.93 -1.37 4.69
C ALA A 121 0.17 -0.30 4.55
N VAL A 122 0.85 -0.26 3.39
CA VAL A 122 1.82 0.78 3.07
C VAL A 122 1.14 2.14 2.96
N LEU A 123 0.02 2.19 2.26
CA LEU A 123 -0.74 3.42 2.05
C LEU A 123 -1.14 4.05 3.39
N VAL A 124 -1.81 3.30 4.27
CA VAL A 124 -2.28 3.85 5.55
C VAL A 124 -1.11 4.30 6.43
N PHE A 125 0.03 3.62 6.34
CA PHE A 125 1.24 4.00 7.04
C PHE A 125 1.84 5.31 6.52
N LYS A 126 1.97 5.47 5.20
CA LYS A 126 2.45 6.72 4.60
C LYS A 126 1.51 7.89 4.90
N THR A 127 0.20 7.66 4.90
CA THR A 127 -0.79 8.68 5.29
C THR A 127 -0.67 9.07 6.77
N TRP A 128 -0.59 8.07 7.66
CA TRP A 128 -0.37 8.32 9.08
C TRP A 128 0.92 9.10 9.34
N LEU A 129 2.01 8.68 8.68
CA LEU A 129 3.32 9.30 8.83
C LEU A 129 3.29 10.75 8.33
N GLY A 130 2.65 11.01 7.19
CA GLY A 130 2.46 12.37 6.65
C GLY A 130 1.69 13.26 7.61
N LEU A 131 0.58 12.76 8.15
CA LEU A 131 -0.26 13.46 9.12
C LEU A 131 0.50 13.79 10.41
N VAL A 132 1.24 12.83 10.97
CA VAL A 132 1.97 13.04 12.23
C VAL A 132 3.23 13.90 12.03
N LYS A 133 3.91 13.79 10.88
CA LYS A 133 5.09 14.61 10.56
C LYS A 133 4.72 16.07 10.29
N THR A 134 3.60 16.34 9.63
CA THR A 134 3.29 17.68 9.10
C THR A 134 2.13 18.37 9.80
N GLY A 135 1.30 17.62 10.54
CA GLY A 135 0.04 18.09 11.10
C GLY A 135 -1.04 18.32 10.03
N ARG A 136 -0.84 17.88 8.78
CA ARG A 136 -1.77 18.03 7.66
C ARG A 136 -2.13 16.67 7.09
N LEU A 137 -3.36 16.54 6.59
CA LEU A 137 -3.81 15.34 5.90
C LEU A 137 -3.08 15.24 4.55
N CYS A 138 -2.06 14.39 4.46
CA CYS A 138 -1.27 14.13 3.27
C CYS A 138 -0.61 12.75 3.34
N ILE A 139 -0.09 12.28 2.21
CA ILE A 139 0.72 11.06 2.14
C ILE A 139 2.20 11.44 2.23
N ASP A 140 2.98 10.77 3.10
CA ASP A 140 4.43 10.95 3.14
C ASP A 140 5.06 10.30 1.89
N LEU A 141 5.42 11.13 0.91
CA LEU A 141 6.09 10.72 -0.33
C LEU A 141 7.62 10.69 -0.22
N SER A 142 8.17 10.93 0.99
CA SER A 142 9.61 10.86 1.20
C SER A 142 10.12 9.42 1.01
N GLN A 143 11.37 9.25 0.53
CA GLN A 143 12.01 7.96 0.24
C GLN A 143 12.23 7.13 1.52
N PHE A 144 11.13 6.63 2.07
CA PHE A 144 11.05 5.68 3.17
C PHE A 144 10.64 4.31 2.59
N ASP A 145 11.17 3.99 1.41
CA ASP A 145 10.73 2.87 0.60
C ASP A 145 11.06 1.54 1.28
N GLU A 146 12.25 1.42 1.89
CA GLU A 146 12.68 0.19 2.57
C GLU A 146 11.75 -0.24 3.73
N LEU A 147 11.19 0.71 4.50
CA LEU A 147 10.25 0.41 5.59
C LEU A 147 8.83 0.21 5.08
N SER A 148 8.49 0.87 3.98
CA SER A 148 7.22 0.68 3.28
C SER A 148 7.13 -0.71 2.66
N ASP A 149 8.24 -1.21 2.09
CA ASP A 149 8.34 -2.53 1.47
C ASP A 149 8.07 -3.67 2.46
N LEU A 150 8.41 -3.48 3.73
CA LEU A 150 8.12 -4.44 4.80
C LEU A 150 6.66 -4.52 5.21
N LEU A 151 5.86 -3.50 4.87
CA LEU A 151 4.43 -3.48 5.18
C LEU A 151 3.60 -4.17 4.09
N TRP A 152 4.24 -4.63 3.00
CA TRP A 152 3.58 -5.49 2.03
C TRP A 152 3.33 -6.87 2.62
N ILE A 153 2.10 -7.35 2.47
CA ILE A 153 1.76 -8.72 2.79
C ILE A 153 2.44 -9.67 1.79
N LYS A 154 3.10 -10.73 2.27
CA LYS A 154 3.69 -11.77 1.41
C LYS A 154 2.76 -12.97 1.23
N THR A 155 1.66 -13.00 1.98
CA THR A 155 0.58 -14.00 1.84
C THR A 155 -0.05 -13.96 0.45
N LYS A 156 -0.18 -15.14 -0.16
CA LYS A 156 -0.76 -15.29 -1.50
C LYS A 156 -2.26 -14.94 -1.53
N PRO A 157 -2.80 -14.49 -2.68
CA PRO A 157 -4.18 -14.01 -2.78
C PRO A 157 -5.24 -15.01 -2.29
N GLU A 158 -5.12 -16.28 -2.69
CA GLU A 158 -6.07 -17.33 -2.25
C GLU A 158 -6.00 -17.61 -0.74
N GLN A 159 -4.80 -17.58 -0.16
CA GLN A 159 -4.61 -17.83 1.26
C GLN A 159 -5.20 -16.68 2.08
N LEU A 160 -4.94 -15.44 1.65
CA LEU A 160 -5.51 -14.25 2.27
C LEU A 160 -7.04 -14.22 2.15
N ALA A 161 -7.59 -14.58 0.98
CA ALA A 161 -9.04 -14.66 0.77
C ALA A 161 -9.68 -15.66 1.73
N LYS A 162 -9.08 -16.85 1.90
CA LYS A 162 -9.55 -17.86 2.88
C LYS A 162 -9.51 -17.33 4.31
N GLN A 163 -8.42 -16.67 4.70
CA GLN A 163 -8.26 -16.12 6.05
C GLN A 163 -9.30 -15.03 6.35
N LEU A 164 -9.53 -14.12 5.39
CA LEU A 164 -10.51 -13.03 5.51
C LEU A 164 -11.95 -13.45 5.16
N ARG A 165 -12.19 -14.73 4.83
CA ARG A 165 -13.52 -15.25 4.41
C ARG A 165 -14.14 -14.41 3.29
N VAL A 166 -13.34 -14.18 2.26
CA VAL A 166 -13.68 -13.42 1.05
C VAL A 166 -13.83 -14.40 -0.12
N ASP A 167 -14.79 -14.11 -0.99
CA ASP A 167 -14.85 -14.70 -2.31
C ASP A 167 -14.01 -13.81 -3.25
N GLY A 168 -12.86 -14.31 -3.69
CA GLY A 168 -11.92 -13.55 -4.51
C GLY A 168 -12.38 -13.33 -5.96
N GLU A 169 -13.45 -14.02 -6.38
CA GLU A 169 -14.07 -13.87 -7.71
C GLU A 169 -15.31 -12.96 -7.68
N ALA A 170 -15.64 -12.38 -6.52
CA ALA A 170 -16.79 -11.50 -6.38
C ALA A 170 -16.64 -10.24 -7.26
N GLU A 171 -17.71 -9.87 -7.96
CA GLU A 171 -17.75 -8.71 -8.87
C GLU A 171 -17.87 -7.37 -8.10
N TYR A 172 -16.95 -7.11 -7.17
CA TYR A 172 -16.82 -5.81 -6.52
C TYR A 172 -15.73 -4.98 -7.19
N GLU A 173 -15.93 -3.66 -7.21
CA GLU A 173 -14.94 -2.73 -7.75
C GLU A 173 -13.62 -2.80 -6.96
N HIS A 174 -12.49 -2.76 -7.66
CA HIS A 174 -11.17 -2.72 -7.04
C HIS A 174 -10.66 -1.28 -7.01
N LEU A 175 -10.54 -0.72 -5.81
CA LEU A 175 -10.19 0.69 -5.62
C LEU A 175 -8.77 1.01 -6.14
N PHE A 176 -8.64 2.04 -6.97
CA PHE A 176 -7.39 2.75 -7.25
C PHE A 176 -7.48 4.15 -6.65
N LEU A 177 -6.38 4.66 -6.09
CA LEU A 177 -6.39 5.93 -5.36
C LEU A 177 -5.44 6.95 -5.99
N THR A 178 -5.93 8.12 -6.37
CA THR A 178 -5.08 9.16 -6.97
C THR A 178 -4.79 10.26 -5.95
N PHE A 179 -3.51 10.55 -5.72
CA PHE A 179 -3.08 11.65 -4.88
C PHE A 179 -1.92 12.39 -5.57
N GLU A 180 -2.10 13.69 -5.79
CA GLU A 180 -1.24 14.50 -6.66
C GLU A 180 -1.10 13.84 -8.04
N ASP A 181 0.13 13.57 -8.50
CA ASP A 181 0.41 12.94 -9.80
C ASP A 181 0.71 11.43 -9.67
N GLN A 182 0.37 10.81 -8.53
CA GLN A 182 0.64 9.38 -8.27
C GLN A 182 -0.65 8.56 -8.10
N VAL A 183 -0.60 7.31 -8.55
CA VAL A 183 -1.65 6.32 -8.35
C VAL A 183 -1.20 5.31 -7.29
N PHE A 184 -2.03 5.12 -6.28
CA PHE A 184 -1.87 4.16 -5.20
C PHE A 184 -2.78 2.96 -5.44
N LEU A 185 -2.38 1.81 -4.87
CA LEU A 185 -3.03 0.51 -5.09
C LEU A 185 -2.95 0.01 -6.54
N GLU A 186 -1.94 0.47 -7.30
CA GLU A 186 -1.68 -0.01 -8.66
C GLU A 186 -0.66 -1.16 -8.73
N ARG A 187 0.20 -1.31 -7.72
CA ARG A 187 1.20 -2.39 -7.59
C ARG A 187 0.60 -3.61 -6.91
N PHE A 188 1.29 -4.75 -6.95
CA PHE A 188 0.85 -6.00 -6.32
C PHE A 188 1.97 -6.76 -5.62
N ASN A 189 1.60 -7.55 -4.62
CA ASN A 189 2.53 -8.22 -3.72
C ASN A 189 3.23 -9.47 -4.30
N CYS A 190 2.64 -10.12 -5.31
CA CYS A 190 3.19 -11.32 -5.94
C CYS A 190 2.63 -11.50 -7.36
N LEU A 191 3.26 -12.37 -8.15
CA LEU A 191 2.86 -12.66 -9.53
C LEU A 191 1.49 -13.34 -9.59
N GLU A 192 1.13 -14.15 -8.60
CA GLU A 192 -0.20 -14.76 -8.51
C GLU A 192 -1.31 -13.71 -8.35
N THR A 193 -1.02 -12.60 -7.67
CA THR A 193 -1.93 -11.46 -7.57
C THR A 193 -2.09 -10.75 -8.91
N ALA A 194 -1.01 -10.62 -9.68
CA ALA A 194 -1.07 -10.06 -11.03
C ALA A 194 -1.98 -10.89 -11.94
N VAL A 195 -1.81 -12.22 -11.93
CA VAL A 195 -2.65 -13.15 -12.71
C VAL A 195 -4.11 -13.02 -12.30
N LEU A 196 -4.39 -13.07 -11.00
CA LEU A 196 -5.75 -12.98 -10.48
C LEU A 196 -6.42 -11.67 -10.93
N PHE A 197 -5.79 -10.53 -10.71
CA PHE A 197 -6.39 -9.25 -11.08
C PHE A 197 -6.49 -9.05 -12.60
N SER A 198 -5.62 -9.67 -13.41
CA SER A 198 -5.83 -9.73 -14.85
C SER A 198 -7.05 -10.57 -15.24
N GLN A 199 -7.28 -11.71 -14.59
CA GLN A 199 -8.45 -12.55 -14.83
C GLN A 199 -9.76 -11.87 -14.41
N LEU A 200 -9.72 -11.08 -13.33
CA LEU A 200 -10.85 -10.26 -12.86
C LEU A 200 -11.08 -9.00 -13.71
N GLY A 201 -10.23 -8.74 -14.73
CA GLY A 201 -10.35 -7.57 -15.60
C GLY A 201 -9.93 -6.25 -14.95
N VAL A 202 -9.22 -6.30 -13.81
CA VAL A 202 -8.70 -5.11 -13.12
C VAL A 202 -7.48 -4.54 -13.83
N TYR A 203 -6.65 -5.41 -14.40
CA TYR A 203 -5.51 -5.01 -15.22
C TYR A 203 -5.54 -5.68 -16.59
N ASP A 204 -5.17 -4.94 -17.63
CA ASP A 204 -4.89 -5.54 -18.92
C ASP A 204 -3.54 -6.29 -18.87
N PRO A 205 -3.52 -7.61 -19.14
CA PRO A 205 -2.30 -8.41 -18.99
C PRO A 205 -1.22 -8.06 -20.02
N VAL A 206 -1.60 -7.57 -21.21
CA VAL A 206 -0.66 -7.14 -22.25
C VAL A 206 -0.02 -5.81 -21.83
N PHE A 207 -0.80 -4.89 -21.28
CA PHE A 207 -0.31 -3.62 -20.76
C PHE A 207 0.64 -3.82 -19.56
N LEU A 208 0.31 -4.72 -18.63
CA LEU A 208 1.21 -5.05 -17.52
C LEU A 208 2.54 -5.63 -18.04
N SER A 209 2.47 -6.58 -18.97
CA SER A 209 3.65 -7.20 -19.58
C SER A 209 4.53 -6.21 -20.34
N LEU A 210 3.93 -5.18 -20.95
CA LEU A 210 4.70 -4.12 -21.61
C LEU A 210 5.51 -3.27 -20.61
N ARG A 211 5.03 -3.15 -19.37
CA ARG A 211 5.60 -2.24 -18.36
C ARG A 211 6.57 -2.92 -17.40
N ASP A 212 6.43 -4.22 -17.15
CA ASP A 212 7.22 -5.00 -16.19
C ASP A 212 7.71 -6.32 -16.84
N GLU A 213 9.03 -6.47 -16.95
CA GLU A 213 9.64 -7.65 -17.58
C GLU A 213 9.39 -8.94 -16.80
N THR A 214 9.37 -8.87 -15.46
CA THR A 214 9.14 -10.05 -14.63
C THR A 214 7.73 -10.57 -14.83
N VAL A 215 6.77 -9.65 -14.95
CA VAL A 215 5.37 -9.99 -15.25
C VAL A 215 5.26 -10.55 -16.67
N ALA A 216 5.93 -9.95 -17.65
CA ALA A 216 5.93 -10.42 -19.03
C ALA A 216 6.43 -11.87 -19.15
N GLU A 217 7.60 -12.15 -18.59
CA GLU A 217 8.19 -13.50 -18.59
C GLU A 217 7.23 -14.52 -17.95
N PHE A 218 6.60 -14.16 -16.83
CA PHE A 218 5.66 -15.03 -16.15
C PHE A 218 4.37 -15.24 -16.96
N PHE A 219 3.79 -14.20 -17.53
CA PHE A 219 2.54 -14.29 -18.31
C PHE A 219 2.73 -15.06 -19.61
N LEU A 220 3.88 -14.91 -20.28
CA LEU A 220 4.26 -15.71 -21.44
C LEU A 220 4.38 -17.20 -21.07
N ALA A 221 5.06 -17.51 -19.97
CA ALA A 221 5.21 -18.88 -19.49
C ALA A 221 3.85 -19.54 -19.14
N GLN A 222 2.91 -18.75 -18.63
CA GLN A 222 1.54 -19.19 -18.31
C GLN A 222 0.57 -19.13 -19.50
N GLN A 223 1.04 -18.71 -20.68
CA GLN A 223 0.20 -18.54 -21.89
C GLN A 223 -0.98 -17.58 -21.68
N LEU A 224 -0.83 -16.60 -20.78
CA LEU A 224 -1.82 -15.55 -20.55
C LEU A 224 -1.74 -14.44 -21.61
N VAL A 225 -0.57 -14.27 -22.22
CA VAL A 225 -0.30 -13.36 -23.33
C VAL A 225 0.65 -14.03 -24.33
N THR A 226 0.77 -13.47 -25.53
CA THR A 226 1.79 -13.85 -26.53
C THR A 226 2.79 -12.71 -26.76
N GLU A 227 3.98 -13.04 -27.27
CA GLU A 227 4.98 -12.03 -27.67
C GLU A 227 4.39 -11.07 -28.72
N GLU A 228 3.64 -11.61 -29.69
CA GLU A 228 2.97 -10.83 -30.73
C GLU A 228 2.00 -9.78 -30.15
N GLN A 229 1.21 -10.14 -29.13
CA GLN A 229 0.29 -9.18 -28.47
C GLN A 229 1.05 -8.03 -27.79
N ILE A 230 2.19 -8.32 -27.16
CA ILE A 230 3.03 -7.31 -26.49
C ILE A 230 3.67 -6.40 -27.54
N GLU A 231 4.22 -6.97 -28.62
CA GLU A 231 4.83 -6.22 -29.73
C GLU A 231 3.82 -5.33 -30.46
N GLU A 232 2.62 -5.85 -30.73
CA GLU A 232 1.52 -5.08 -31.33
C GLU A 232 1.14 -3.88 -30.47
N LEU A 233 0.98 -4.07 -29.15
CA LEU A 233 0.67 -2.98 -28.24
C LEU A 233 1.81 -1.95 -28.16
N GLN A 234 3.06 -2.41 -28.15
CA GLN A 234 4.24 -1.54 -28.18
C GLN A 234 4.26 -0.67 -29.45
N CYS A 235 3.97 -1.26 -30.61
CA CYS A 235 3.88 -0.55 -31.88
C CYS A 235 2.71 0.45 -31.89
N ALA A 236 1.56 0.08 -31.32
CA ALA A 236 0.40 0.95 -31.23
C ALA A 236 0.64 2.18 -30.33
N LEU A 237 1.39 2.00 -29.24
CA LEU A 237 1.73 3.07 -28.30
C LEU A 237 2.90 3.95 -28.77
N ASN A 238 3.77 3.43 -29.64
CA ASN A 238 4.85 4.21 -30.27
C ASN A 238 4.89 4.06 -31.80
N PRO A 239 3.84 4.52 -32.52
CA PRO A 239 3.69 4.29 -33.96
C PRO A 239 4.73 5.02 -34.82
N LEU A 240 5.44 6.01 -34.26
CA LEU A 240 6.44 6.82 -34.95
C LEU A 240 7.89 6.48 -34.54
N ASN A 241 8.07 5.50 -33.64
CA ASN A 241 9.37 5.14 -33.07
C ASN A 241 10.14 6.36 -32.52
N CYS A 242 9.39 7.36 -32.04
CA CYS A 242 9.96 8.51 -31.34
C CYS A 242 10.43 7.97 -30.00
N ALA A 243 11.74 8.04 -29.76
CA ALA A 243 12.38 7.48 -28.58
C ALA A 243 11.99 8.26 -27.31
N ASP A 244 10.80 8.01 -26.80
CA ASP A 244 10.52 8.02 -25.37
C ASP A 244 10.25 6.57 -25.01
N GLN A 245 11.26 5.89 -24.46
CA GLN A 245 11.05 4.58 -23.84
C GLN A 245 9.90 4.76 -22.85
N THR A 246 8.77 4.08 -23.06
CA THR A 246 7.77 3.90 -22.01
C THR A 246 8.55 3.44 -20.78
N SER A 247 8.67 4.31 -19.77
CA SER A 247 9.47 4.00 -18.60
C SER A 247 8.92 2.72 -18.01
N LYS A 248 9.76 1.68 -17.94
CA LYS A 248 9.43 0.45 -17.23
C LYS A 248 9.11 0.81 -15.79
N GLN A 249 8.09 0.17 -15.25
CA GLN A 249 7.64 0.36 -13.88
C GLN A 249 7.60 -1.02 -13.22
N ASP A 250 8.22 -1.13 -12.05
CA ASP A 250 8.18 -2.36 -11.27
C ASP A 250 6.82 -2.45 -10.55
N TYR A 251 5.92 -3.29 -11.07
CA TYR A 251 4.60 -3.52 -10.47
C TYR A 251 4.65 -4.52 -9.32
N LEU A 252 5.70 -5.36 -9.27
CA LEU A 252 5.97 -6.32 -8.20
C LEU A 252 6.72 -5.67 -7.02
N VAL A 253 6.46 -6.12 -5.78
CA VAL A 253 7.13 -5.66 -4.54
C VAL A 253 7.59 -6.78 -3.61
#